data_AF-A0AA39YHJ9-F1
#
_entry.id   AF-A0AA39YHJ9-F1
#
_cell.length_a   1.000
_cell.length_b   1.000
_cell.length_c   1.000
_cell.angle_alpha   90.00
_cell.angle_beta   90.00
_cell.angle_gamma   90.00
#
_symmetry.space_group_name_H-M   'P 1'
#
loop_
_entity.id
_entity.type
_entity.pdbx_description
1 polymer ?
#
loop_
_entity_poly.entity_id
_entity_poly.type
_entity_poly.pdbx_seq_one_letter_code
_entity_poly.pdbx_strand_id
1 'polypeptide(L)'
;MNTCAISVSGENMSLGDLIVRRFTVHDLQHFTIEQRVSVEMIHHTRRWTMLIWMDSGSDLSLTGNGPWLQNDKKLAWAATLDPVFQHRSRMALENTTNHIQSGTSRLPAVSPDKSKTLPQTISQMHLNYGRYLHPEIMACDAFYTLNELFQFSATSRGQFLDIMEDKIRIFSESRTNYRQQFEGIAELQLTRSLLEDHAREVEDNLDAIRSRDASTWPKATESSLLVKAEKAALQLQHQYERLLRRYRQLIEQCSISASALTNQQAHNHAEKTIQQANAITKLTLLAFCFVPLSFTTSLF
;
A
#
# COMPACT_ATOMS: atom_id res chain seq x y z
N MET A 1 -13.12 -17.91 -9.78
CA MET A 1 -12.23 -17.82 -8.60
C MET A 1 -11.38 -19.08 -8.53
N ASN A 2 -10.06 -18.96 -8.62
CA ASN A 2 -9.16 -20.10 -8.38
C ASN A 2 -9.08 -20.32 -6.86
N THR A 3 -9.55 -21.48 -6.40
CA THR A 3 -9.34 -21.98 -5.04
C THR A 3 -7.85 -22.27 -4.86
N CYS A 4 -7.10 -21.25 -4.44
CA CYS A 4 -5.71 -21.42 -4.03
C CYS A 4 -5.72 -21.69 -2.52
N ALA A 5 -5.72 -22.97 -2.14
CA ALA A 5 -5.40 -23.37 -0.78
C ALA A 5 -3.89 -23.13 -0.58
N ILE A 6 -3.53 -21.93 -0.11
CA ILE A 6 -2.14 -21.63 0.24
C ILE A 6 -1.88 -22.26 1.62
N SER A 7 -1.36 -23.48 1.63
CA SER A 7 -0.71 -24.04 2.83
C SER A 7 0.68 -23.44 2.94
N VAL A 8 0.85 -22.44 3.81
CA VAL A 8 2.18 -21.95 4.21
C VAL A 8 2.62 -22.80 5.39
N SER A 9 3.54 -23.74 5.16
CA SER A 9 4.25 -24.43 6.24
C SER A 9 5.56 -23.68 6.51
N GLY A 10 5.53 -22.75 7.45
CA GLY A 10 6.73 -22.12 7.99
C GLY A 10 7.17 -22.83 9.27
N GLU A 11 8.46 -23.13 9.41
CA GLU A 11 9.06 -23.50 10.70
C GLU A 11 8.76 -22.35 11.69
N ASN A 12 7.90 -22.60 12.69
CA ASN A 12 7.41 -21.66 13.73
C ASN A 12 6.11 -20.86 13.45
N MET A 13 5.27 -21.25 12.51
CA MET A 13 3.91 -20.66 12.42
C MET A 13 2.95 -21.33 13.42
N SER A 14 2.34 -20.53 14.30
CA SER A 14 1.29 -20.95 15.22
C SER A 14 -0.11 -20.66 14.66
N LEU A 15 -1.12 -21.40 15.14
CA LEU A 15 -2.50 -21.17 14.71
C LEU A 15 -2.94 -19.75 15.14
N GLY A 16 -3.41 -18.97 14.18
CA GLY A 16 -3.84 -17.59 14.43
C GLY A 16 -2.74 -16.56 14.27
N ASP A 17 -1.54 -16.94 13.82
CA ASP A 17 -0.53 -15.97 13.40
C ASP A 17 -1.03 -15.18 12.19
N LEU A 18 -0.65 -13.89 12.16
CA LEU A 18 -0.92 -13.04 11.01
C LEU A 18 -0.04 -13.46 9.81
N ILE A 19 -0.47 -13.10 8.61
CA ILE A 19 0.30 -13.34 7.39
C ILE A 19 0.64 -11.99 6.76
N VAL A 20 1.93 -11.70 6.58
CA VAL A 20 2.39 -10.55 5.77
C VAL A 20 2.65 -11.05 4.36
N ARG A 21 1.88 -10.56 3.40
CA ARG A 21 2.03 -10.95 1.99
C ARG A 21 3.14 -10.19 1.29
N ARG A 22 3.28 -8.90 1.62
CA ARG A 22 4.31 -8.01 1.09
C ARG A 22 4.74 -7.03 2.17
N PHE A 23 6.05 -6.81 2.27
CA PHE A 23 6.64 -5.77 3.11
C PHE A 23 7.49 -4.88 2.22
N THR A 24 7.15 -3.60 2.15
CA THR A 24 7.86 -2.62 1.32
C THR A 24 8.34 -1.48 2.21
N VAL A 25 9.64 -1.21 2.17
CA VAL A 25 10.24 -0.03 2.81
C VAL A 25 10.29 1.08 1.77
N HIS A 26 9.73 2.25 2.10
CA HIS A 26 9.71 3.41 1.21
C HIS A 26 10.82 4.40 1.58
N ASP A 27 11.07 4.58 2.87
CA ASP A 27 12.19 5.37 3.40
C ASP A 27 12.49 5.00 4.86
N LEU A 28 13.29 5.80 5.54
CA LEU A 28 13.66 5.61 6.94
C LEU A 28 12.48 5.80 7.93
N GLN A 29 11.35 6.34 7.48
CA GLN A 29 10.19 6.69 8.31
C GLN A 29 8.94 5.89 7.95
N HIS A 30 8.84 5.36 6.73
CA HIS A 30 7.64 4.77 6.18
C HIS A 30 7.93 3.39 5.58
N PHE A 31 7.11 2.43 5.99
CA PHE A 31 7.01 1.12 5.36
C PHE A 31 5.53 0.77 5.22
N THR A 32 5.21 -0.17 4.34
CA THR A 32 3.86 -0.68 4.16
C THR A 32 3.84 -2.18 4.27
N ILE A 33 2.77 -2.69 4.89
CA ILE A 33 2.48 -4.11 5.01
C ILE A 33 1.22 -4.40 4.22
N GLU A 34 1.30 -5.40 3.34
CA GLU A 34 0.16 -5.90 2.59
C GLU A 34 -0.41 -7.15 3.25
N GLN A 35 -1.73 -7.12 3.45
CA GLN A 35 -2.54 -8.22 3.96
C GLN A 35 -3.73 -8.42 3.03
N ARG A 36 -4.17 -9.66 2.88
CA ARG A 36 -5.30 -10.02 2.02
C ARG A 36 -6.53 -10.38 2.84
N VAL A 37 -7.68 -10.04 2.29
CA VAL A 37 -8.96 -10.63 2.69
C VAL A 37 -9.51 -11.42 1.52
N SER A 38 -9.84 -12.67 1.77
CA SER A 38 -10.43 -13.58 0.80
C SER A 38 -11.85 -13.90 1.24
N VAL A 39 -12.77 -13.85 0.29
CA VAL A 39 -14.18 -14.08 0.53
C VAL A 39 -14.65 -15.20 -0.37
N GLU A 40 -15.30 -16.19 0.23
CA GLU A 40 -15.95 -17.28 -0.47
C GLU A 40 -17.39 -17.39 0.03
N MET A 41 -18.33 -17.58 -0.89
CA MET A 41 -19.73 -17.78 -0.56
C MET A 41 -20.10 -19.24 -0.86
N ILE A 42 -20.64 -19.90 0.15
CA ILE A 42 -21.04 -21.31 0.12
C ILE A 42 -22.56 -21.37 0.18
N HIS A 43 -23.17 -22.03 -0.81
CA HIS A 43 -24.59 -22.32 -0.80
C HIS A 43 -24.88 -23.64 -0.08
N HIS A 44 -25.85 -23.61 0.83
CA HIS A 44 -26.38 -24.81 1.46
C HIS A 44 -27.91 -24.81 1.37
N THR A 45 -28.46 -25.61 0.44
CA THR A 45 -29.90 -25.86 0.18
C THR A 45 -30.78 -24.61 0.03
N ARG A 46 -31.09 -23.90 1.12
CA ARG A 46 -31.91 -22.66 1.17
C ARG A 46 -31.25 -21.52 1.93
N ARG A 47 -30.01 -21.71 2.38
CA ARG A 47 -29.21 -20.71 3.09
C ARG A 47 -27.89 -20.57 2.36
N TRP A 48 -27.24 -19.45 2.62
CA TRP A 48 -25.90 -19.17 2.14
C TRP A 48 -25.06 -18.79 3.35
N THR A 49 -23.76 -19.04 3.25
CA THR A 49 -22.80 -18.68 4.28
C THR A 49 -21.62 -18.04 3.58
N MET A 50 -21.23 -16.85 4.07
CA MET A 50 -20.04 -16.18 3.61
C MET A 50 -18.88 -16.56 4.54
N LEU A 51 -17.83 -17.11 3.96
CA LEU A 51 -16.58 -17.40 4.65
C LEU A 51 -15.58 -16.32 4.30
N ILE A 52 -15.14 -15.58 5.32
CA ILE A 52 -14.20 -14.46 5.17
C ILE A 52 -12.92 -14.88 5.87
N TRP A 53 -11.84 -15.04 5.10
CA TRP A 53 -10.50 -15.26 5.63
C TRP A 53 -9.71 -13.97 5.55
N MET A 54 -9.12 -13.59 6.67
CA MET A 54 -8.25 -12.44 6.76
C MET A 54 -6.85 -12.92 7.14
N ASP A 55 -5.84 -12.28 6.57
CA ASP A 55 -4.46 -12.47 7.00
C ASP A 55 -4.15 -11.80 8.35
N SER A 56 -5.16 -11.21 9.01
CA SER A 56 -5.03 -10.63 10.35
C SER A 56 -5.20 -11.71 11.43
N GLY A 57 -4.28 -11.70 12.39
CA GLY A 57 -4.20 -12.68 13.46
C GLY A 57 -3.67 -12.07 14.75
N SER A 58 -2.76 -12.78 15.39
CA SER A 58 -1.96 -12.29 16.52
C SER A 58 -1.29 -10.95 16.21
N ASP A 59 -1.00 -10.16 17.23
CA ASP A 59 -0.29 -8.89 17.08
C ASP A 59 1.07 -9.11 16.39
N LEU A 60 1.44 -8.20 15.49
CA LEU A 60 2.68 -8.21 14.72
C LEU A 60 3.94 -8.21 15.59
N SER A 61 3.79 -7.78 16.85
CA SER A 61 4.82 -7.85 17.88
C SER A 61 5.06 -9.23 18.48
N LEU A 62 4.08 -10.12 18.39
CA LEU A 62 4.13 -11.47 18.93
C LEU A 62 4.65 -12.46 17.89
N THR A 63 4.55 -12.13 16.59
CA THR A 63 5.12 -12.93 15.52
C THR A 63 6.64 -12.74 15.50
N GLY A 64 7.36 -13.71 16.07
CA GLY A 64 8.77 -13.58 16.45
C GLY A 64 9.79 -13.34 15.34
N ASN A 65 9.39 -13.26 14.06
CA ASN A 65 10.32 -13.14 12.93
C ASN A 65 9.75 -12.17 11.87
N GLY A 66 10.30 -10.95 11.79
CA GLY A 66 10.00 -10.02 10.70
C GLY A 66 10.86 -8.76 10.73
N PRO A 67 11.10 -8.12 9.56
CA PRO A 67 11.92 -6.90 9.45
C PRO A 67 11.37 -5.71 10.24
N TRP A 68 10.07 -5.73 10.57
CA TRP A 68 9.37 -4.74 11.39
C TRP A 68 9.67 -4.83 12.89
N LEU A 69 10.38 -5.87 13.33
CA LEU A 69 10.66 -6.18 14.74
C LEU A 69 12.16 -6.23 15.06
N GLN A 70 13.03 -5.64 14.22
CA GLN A 70 14.49 -5.77 14.38
C GLN A 70 14.92 -5.51 15.83
N ASN A 71 15.30 -6.60 16.49
CA ASN A 71 15.61 -6.76 17.91
C ASN A 71 16.92 -6.07 18.34
N ASP A 72 17.37 -5.08 17.59
CA ASP A 72 18.64 -4.43 17.88
C ASP A 72 18.41 -3.45 19.03
N LYS A 73 18.78 -3.87 20.24
CA LYS A 73 18.67 -3.10 21.50
C LYS A 73 19.35 -1.71 21.43
N LYS A 74 20.06 -1.42 20.34
CA LYS A 74 20.77 -0.17 20.06
C LYS A 74 20.02 0.79 19.11
N LEU A 75 19.04 0.31 18.34
CA LEU A 75 18.19 1.11 17.45
C LEU A 75 16.74 0.96 17.87
N ALA A 76 16.38 1.64 18.95
CA ALA A 76 15.02 1.67 19.50
C ALA A 76 14.09 2.58 18.68
N TRP A 77 13.95 2.35 17.37
CA TRP A 77 12.80 2.88 16.64
C TRP A 77 11.65 1.90 16.84
N ALA A 78 10.67 2.29 17.65
CA ALA A 78 9.42 1.56 17.74
C ALA A 78 8.67 1.83 16.43
N ALA A 79 8.63 0.83 15.54
CA ALA A 79 7.69 0.86 14.43
C ALA A 79 6.29 1.14 14.97
N THR A 80 5.51 1.96 14.29
CA THR A 80 4.09 2.20 14.64
C THR A 80 3.26 1.99 13.39
N LEU A 81 2.12 1.33 13.54
CA LEU A 81 1.17 1.15 12.45
C LEU A 81 0.13 2.25 12.51
N ASP A 82 0.01 3.02 11.43
CA ASP A 82 -1.03 4.04 11.33
C ASP A 82 -2.41 3.39 11.19
N PRO A 83 -3.43 3.90 11.90
CA PRO A 83 -4.76 3.34 11.81
C PRO A 83 -5.44 3.70 10.49
N VAL A 84 -6.28 2.79 10.01
CA VAL A 84 -7.12 3.03 8.83
C VAL A 84 -8.31 3.90 9.23
N PHE A 85 -8.30 5.17 8.81
CA PHE A 85 -9.32 6.16 9.17
C PHE A 85 -10.53 6.08 8.24
N GLN A 86 -11.60 5.41 8.67
CA GLN A 86 -12.86 5.43 7.93
C GLN A 86 -13.77 6.55 8.44
N HIS A 87 -14.12 7.48 7.55
CA HIS A 87 -15.19 8.42 7.85
C HIS A 87 -16.56 7.70 7.80
N ARG A 88 -17.33 7.77 8.89
CA ARG A 88 -18.73 7.34 8.95
C ARG A 88 -19.60 8.51 9.39
N SER A 89 -20.74 8.67 8.74
CA SER A 89 -21.70 9.69 9.14
C SER A 89 -22.15 9.44 10.58
N ARG A 90 -22.20 10.50 11.40
CA ARG A 90 -22.63 10.47 12.81
C ARG A 90 -21.75 9.66 13.77
N MET A 91 -20.54 9.26 13.36
CA MET A 91 -19.60 8.53 14.23
C MET A 91 -19.31 9.25 15.56
N ALA A 92 -19.24 10.59 15.54
CA ALA A 92 -18.99 11.40 16.74
C ALA A 92 -20.18 11.49 17.71
N LEU A 93 -21.39 11.08 17.29
CA LEU A 93 -22.61 11.11 18.10
C LEU A 93 -22.91 9.74 18.73
N GLU A 94 -22.08 8.74 18.48
CA GLU A 94 -22.30 7.40 19.00
C GLU A 94 -21.87 7.32 20.46
N ASN A 95 -22.81 6.90 21.31
CA ASN A 95 -22.58 6.77 22.75
C ASN A 95 -21.53 5.68 23.00
N THR A 96 -20.38 6.05 23.55
CA THR A 96 -19.25 5.16 23.89
C THR A 96 -19.58 4.17 25.02
N THR A 97 -20.84 4.11 25.48
CA THR A 97 -21.28 3.31 26.62
C THR A 97 -21.19 1.80 26.36
N ASN A 98 -21.28 1.35 25.10
CA ASN A 98 -21.15 -0.08 24.77
C ASN A 98 -19.70 -0.59 24.74
N HIS A 99 -18.69 0.31 24.69
CA HIS A 99 -17.28 -0.08 24.77
C HIS A 99 -16.81 -0.36 26.22
N ILE A 100 -17.61 -0.01 27.22
CA ILE A 100 -17.28 -0.23 28.64
C ILE A 100 -18.04 -1.45 29.21
N GLN A 101 -19.14 -1.90 28.59
CA GLN A 101 -20.06 -2.90 29.17
C GLN A 101 -20.23 -4.20 28.36
N SER A 102 -19.30 -4.52 27.45
CA SER A 102 -19.21 -5.89 26.92
C SER A 102 -18.35 -6.75 27.87
N GLY A 103 -18.97 -7.20 28.96
CA GLY A 103 -18.32 -8.06 29.95
C GLY A 103 -17.86 -9.40 29.35
N THR A 104 -16.75 -9.92 29.90
CA THR A 104 -16.27 -11.32 29.84
C THR A 104 -15.45 -11.83 28.66
N SER A 105 -14.91 -10.96 27.80
CA SER A 105 -13.60 -11.26 27.20
C SER A 105 -12.58 -10.35 27.86
N ARG A 106 -11.66 -10.95 28.61
CA ARG A 106 -10.46 -10.27 29.09
C ARG A 106 -9.80 -9.61 27.88
N LEU A 107 -10.02 -8.30 27.69
CA LEU A 107 -8.92 -7.47 27.25
C LEU A 107 -7.81 -7.80 28.26
N PRO A 108 -6.69 -8.41 27.86
CA PRO A 108 -5.58 -8.51 28.80
C PRO A 108 -5.36 -7.10 29.29
N ALA A 109 -5.48 -6.91 30.61
CA ALA A 109 -5.20 -5.66 31.26
C ALA A 109 -3.96 -5.10 30.58
N VAL A 110 -4.06 -3.88 30.05
CA VAL A 110 -2.95 -3.19 29.39
C VAL A 110 -1.80 -3.19 30.38
N SER A 111 -0.94 -4.21 30.25
CA SER A 111 0.29 -4.31 31.01
C SER A 111 1.12 -3.09 30.61
N PRO A 112 1.80 -2.44 31.56
CA PRO A 112 2.50 -1.18 31.30
C PRO A 112 3.68 -1.31 30.32
N ASP A 113 3.94 -2.49 29.75
CA ASP A 113 4.93 -2.74 28.69
C ASP A 113 4.38 -2.32 27.31
N LYS A 114 3.94 -1.06 27.20
CA LYS A 114 3.36 -0.45 25.98
C LYS A 114 4.37 -0.27 24.83
N SER A 115 5.63 -0.67 24.99
CA SER A 115 6.66 -0.41 23.98
C SER A 115 6.74 -1.47 22.88
N LYS A 116 5.87 -2.49 22.89
CA LYS A 116 6.00 -3.63 21.96
C LYS A 116 4.80 -3.88 21.07
N THR A 117 3.58 -3.47 21.40
CA THR A 117 2.39 -3.84 20.61
C THR A 117 2.28 -3.08 19.30
N LEU A 118 2.01 -3.78 18.19
CA LEU A 118 1.82 -3.25 16.85
C LEU A 118 0.38 -3.55 16.39
N PRO A 119 -0.64 -2.88 16.96
CA PRO A 119 -2.03 -3.20 16.70
C PRO A 119 -2.44 -2.83 15.28
N GLN A 120 -3.04 -3.77 14.56
CA GLN A 120 -3.59 -3.57 13.21
C GLN A 120 -5.08 -3.24 13.28
N THR A 121 -5.55 -2.20 12.58
CA THR A 121 -6.98 -1.83 12.59
C THR A 121 -7.89 -2.97 12.10
N ILE A 122 -7.44 -3.74 11.10
CA ILE A 122 -8.21 -4.88 10.56
C ILE A 122 -8.44 -5.99 11.59
N SER A 123 -7.59 -6.13 12.62
CA SER A 123 -7.79 -7.12 13.69
C SER A 123 -9.08 -6.86 14.48
N GLN A 124 -9.50 -5.60 14.58
CA GLN A 124 -10.70 -5.17 15.31
C GLN A 124 -11.96 -5.16 14.44
N MET A 125 -11.84 -5.53 13.15
CA MET A 125 -12.96 -5.44 12.22
C MET A 125 -14.11 -6.36 12.61
N HIS A 126 -13.82 -7.59 13.05
CA HIS A 126 -14.83 -8.56 13.45
C HIS A 126 -15.71 -8.10 14.63
N LEU A 127 -15.19 -7.23 15.51
CA LEU A 127 -15.93 -6.69 16.65
C LEU A 127 -16.94 -5.61 16.25
N ASN A 128 -16.70 -4.92 15.13
CA ASN A 128 -17.50 -3.77 14.69
C ASN A 128 -18.23 -4.02 13.36
N TYR A 129 -18.05 -5.19 12.75
CA TYR A 129 -18.63 -5.53 11.47
C TYR A 129 -20.15 -5.60 11.53
N GLY A 130 -20.80 -5.06 10.51
CA GLY A 130 -22.26 -5.04 10.36
C GLY A 130 -22.96 -3.93 11.14
N ARG A 131 -22.23 -3.16 11.97
CA ARG A 131 -22.80 -2.08 12.79
C ARG A 131 -23.45 -0.97 11.95
N TYR A 132 -22.92 -0.70 10.76
CA TYR A 132 -23.43 0.33 9.85
C TYR A 132 -24.21 -0.25 8.67
N LEU A 133 -24.47 -1.56 8.68
CA LEU A 133 -25.26 -2.25 7.67
C LEU A 133 -26.67 -2.53 8.19
N HIS A 134 -27.64 -2.58 7.27
CA HIS A 134 -29.00 -2.97 7.62
C HIS A 134 -29.14 -4.50 7.69
N PRO A 135 -29.49 -5.10 8.84
CA PRO A 135 -29.57 -6.55 9.00
C PRO A 135 -30.54 -7.23 8.02
N GLU A 136 -31.64 -6.55 7.69
CA GLU A 136 -32.65 -7.02 6.72
C GLU A 136 -32.07 -7.18 5.31
N ILE A 137 -31.22 -6.24 4.89
CA ILE A 137 -30.56 -6.29 3.58
C ILE A 137 -29.42 -7.32 3.63
N MET A 138 -28.67 -7.38 4.74
CA MET A 138 -27.59 -8.33 4.91
C MET A 138 -28.05 -9.79 4.80
N ALA A 139 -29.24 -10.11 5.30
CA ALA A 139 -29.80 -11.45 5.20
C ALA A 139 -30.18 -11.85 3.75
N CYS A 140 -30.51 -10.86 2.92
CA CYS A 140 -31.06 -11.07 1.59
C CYS A 140 -30.05 -10.88 0.45
N ASP A 141 -29.05 -10.02 0.65
CA ASP A 141 -28.07 -9.62 -0.37
C ASP A 141 -26.65 -9.88 0.13
N ALA A 142 -25.99 -10.90 -0.45
CA ALA A 142 -24.65 -11.27 -0.06
C ALA A 142 -23.64 -10.15 -0.35
N PHE A 143 -23.75 -9.50 -1.51
CA PHE A 143 -22.81 -8.44 -1.89
C PHE A 143 -22.89 -7.25 -0.92
N TYR A 144 -24.09 -6.90 -0.48
CA TYR A 144 -24.30 -5.83 0.50
C TYR A 144 -23.59 -6.12 1.83
N THR A 145 -23.51 -7.38 2.27
CA THR A 145 -22.76 -7.71 3.49
C THR A 145 -21.28 -7.33 3.39
N LEU A 146 -20.67 -7.47 2.21
CA LEU A 146 -19.26 -7.14 2.02
C LEU A 146 -18.99 -5.64 1.94
N ASN A 147 -20.02 -4.80 2.01
CA ASN A 147 -19.86 -3.38 1.79
C ASN A 147 -18.89 -2.71 2.76
N GLU A 148 -18.94 -3.04 4.05
CA GLU A 148 -17.99 -2.49 5.03
C GLU A 148 -16.55 -2.97 4.78
N LEU A 149 -16.39 -4.21 4.29
CA LEU A 149 -15.08 -4.78 3.97
C LEU A 149 -14.45 -4.10 2.74
N PHE A 150 -15.22 -3.93 1.67
CA PHE A 150 -14.76 -3.21 0.48
C PHE A 150 -14.46 -1.75 0.79
N GLN A 151 -15.25 -1.10 1.66
CA GLN A 151 -14.99 0.25 2.11
C GLN A 151 -13.71 0.33 2.95
N PHE A 152 -13.46 -0.63 3.84
CA PHE A 152 -12.20 -0.72 4.59
C PHE A 152 -11.00 -0.80 3.65
N SER A 153 -11.04 -1.74 2.71
CA SER A 153 -10.00 -1.92 1.70
C SER A 153 -9.79 -0.67 0.85
N ALA A 154 -10.88 -0.02 0.42
CA ALA A 154 -10.80 1.22 -0.36
C ALA A 154 -10.15 2.36 0.42
N THR A 155 -10.46 2.49 1.72
CA THR A 155 -9.87 3.51 2.59
C THR A 155 -8.39 3.24 2.86
N SER A 156 -7.99 2.01 3.17
CA SER A 156 -6.58 1.69 3.40
C SER A 156 -5.74 1.91 2.14
N ARG A 157 -6.26 1.51 0.97
CA ARG A 157 -5.62 1.81 -0.33
C ARG A 157 -5.57 3.31 -0.61
N GLY A 158 -6.59 4.06 -0.20
CA GLY A 158 -6.59 5.52 -0.30
C GLY A 158 -5.43 6.16 0.47
N GLN A 159 -5.24 5.76 1.72
CA GLN A 159 -4.13 6.24 2.56
C GLN A 159 -2.76 5.84 1.99
N PHE A 160 -2.64 4.62 1.48
CA PHE A 160 -1.43 4.18 0.78
C PHE A 160 -1.10 5.11 -0.40
N LEU A 161 -2.10 5.45 -1.22
CA LEU A 161 -1.90 6.38 -2.33
C LEU A 161 -1.45 7.78 -1.87
N ASP A 162 -1.95 8.25 -0.72
CA ASP A 162 -1.53 9.54 -0.17
C ASP A 162 -0.04 9.52 0.21
N ILE A 163 0.46 8.41 0.77
CA ILE A 163 1.89 8.22 1.05
C ILE A 163 2.69 8.21 -0.26
N MET A 164 2.25 7.42 -1.25
CA MET A 164 2.96 7.30 -2.52
C MET A 164 3.02 8.63 -3.29
N GLU A 165 1.94 9.41 -3.25
CA GLU A 165 1.89 10.75 -3.84
C GLU A 165 2.94 11.69 -3.21
N ASP A 166 3.08 11.65 -1.88
CA ASP A 166 4.10 12.41 -1.16
C ASP A 166 5.53 11.97 -1.54
N LYS A 167 5.78 10.66 -1.65
CA LYS A 167 7.09 10.13 -2.07
C LYS A 167 7.44 10.50 -3.50
N ILE A 168 6.50 10.37 -4.43
CA ILE A 168 6.70 10.77 -5.83
C ILE A 168 7.08 12.25 -5.90
N ARG A 169 6.43 13.12 -5.12
CA ARG A 169 6.77 14.54 -5.07
C ARG A 169 8.22 14.76 -4.60
N ILE A 170 8.63 14.12 -3.49
CA ILE A 170 9.99 14.24 -2.93
C ILE A 170 11.05 13.77 -3.95
N PHE A 171 10.85 12.62 -4.59
CA PHE A 171 11.81 12.11 -5.58
C PHE A 171 11.87 12.99 -6.84
N SER A 172 10.75 13.58 -7.23
CA SER A 172 10.68 14.49 -8.39
C SER A 172 11.40 15.83 -8.17
N GLU A 173 11.53 16.26 -6.92
CA GLU A 173 12.21 17.49 -6.50
C GLU A 173 13.73 17.30 -6.32
N SER A 174 14.24 16.07 -6.36
CA SER A 174 15.66 15.71 -6.15
C SER A 174 16.56 16.07 -7.34
N ARG A 175 16.52 17.33 -7.77
CA ARG A 175 17.11 17.83 -9.02
C ARG A 175 18.53 18.38 -8.88
N THR A 176 19.06 18.54 -7.68
CA THR A 176 20.27 19.36 -7.46
C THR A 176 21.58 18.57 -7.55
N ASN A 177 21.62 17.30 -7.13
CA ASN A 177 22.84 16.48 -7.18
C ASN A 177 22.72 15.27 -8.10
N TYR A 178 23.77 14.98 -8.88
CA TYR A 178 23.80 13.85 -9.82
C TYR A 178 23.51 12.48 -9.16
N ARG A 179 24.05 12.26 -7.95
CA ARG A 179 23.80 11.05 -7.17
C ARG A 179 22.32 10.93 -6.75
N GLN A 180 21.74 12.04 -6.30
CA GLN A 180 20.32 12.10 -5.91
C GLN A 180 19.39 11.93 -7.12
N GLN A 181 19.78 12.38 -8.31
CA GLN A 181 19.03 12.14 -9.54
C GLN A 181 18.99 10.65 -9.92
N PHE A 182 20.12 9.95 -9.84
CA PHE A 182 20.17 8.51 -10.15
C PHE A 182 19.36 7.69 -9.15
N GLU A 183 19.53 7.95 -7.85
CA GLU A 183 18.75 7.32 -6.79
C GLU A 183 17.25 7.61 -6.98
N GLY A 184 16.88 8.87 -7.28
CA GLY A 184 15.49 9.25 -7.54
C GLY A 184 14.85 8.55 -8.75
N ILE A 185 15.60 8.29 -9.84
CA ILE A 185 15.08 7.53 -10.98
C ILE A 185 14.77 6.09 -10.59
N ALA A 186 15.68 5.42 -9.86
CA ALA A 186 15.48 4.05 -9.41
C ALA A 186 14.27 3.93 -8.47
N GLU A 187 14.13 4.87 -7.52
CA GLU A 187 12.99 4.91 -6.60
C GLU A 187 11.66 5.15 -7.33
N LEU A 188 11.63 6.06 -8.31
CA LEU A 188 10.43 6.30 -9.12
C LEU A 188 10.04 5.06 -9.96
N GLN A 189 11.00 4.30 -10.46
CA GLN A 189 10.75 3.05 -11.19
C GLN A 189 10.20 1.95 -10.27
N LEU A 190 10.78 1.79 -9.07
CA LEU A 190 10.28 0.86 -8.07
C LEU A 190 8.85 1.20 -7.62
N THR A 191 8.64 2.48 -7.29
CA THR A 191 7.33 3.05 -6.93
C THR A 191 6.31 2.80 -8.03
N ARG A 192 6.68 3.03 -9.29
CA ARG A 192 5.81 2.78 -10.45
C ARG A 192 5.41 1.31 -10.54
N SER A 193 6.36 0.38 -10.45
CA SER A 193 6.07 -1.06 -10.51
C SER A 193 5.10 -1.47 -9.40
N LEU A 194 5.28 -0.95 -8.19
CA LEU A 194 4.39 -1.21 -7.06
C LEU A 194 2.97 -0.67 -7.31
N LEU A 195 2.85 0.54 -7.87
CA LEU A 195 1.57 1.13 -8.22
C LEU A 195 0.87 0.36 -9.34
N GLU A 196 1.61 -0.13 -10.35
CA GLU A 196 1.07 -0.96 -11.44
C GLU A 196 0.51 -2.28 -10.92
N ASP A 197 1.20 -2.95 -9.97
CA ASP A 197 0.70 -4.14 -9.31
C ASP A 197 -0.63 -3.88 -8.58
N HIS A 198 -0.67 -2.86 -7.73
CA HIS A 198 -1.88 -2.52 -7.00
C HIS A 198 -3.01 -2.02 -7.90
N ALA A 199 -2.70 -1.36 -9.02
CA ALA A 199 -3.70 -0.94 -10.00
C ALA A 199 -4.42 -2.16 -10.60
N ARG A 200 -3.68 -3.21 -10.95
CA ARG A 200 -4.24 -4.48 -11.45
C ARG A 200 -5.17 -5.12 -10.42
N GLU A 201 -4.76 -5.17 -9.16
CA GLU A 201 -5.61 -5.71 -8.09
C GLU A 201 -6.89 -4.88 -7.87
N VAL A 202 -6.81 -3.56 -7.99
CA VAL A 202 -7.99 -2.69 -7.89
C VAL A 202 -8.92 -2.90 -9.09
N GLU A 203 -8.37 -3.12 -10.27
CA GLU A 203 -9.13 -3.45 -11.48
C GLU A 203 -9.85 -4.80 -11.33
N ASP A 204 -9.15 -5.84 -10.86
CA ASP A 204 -9.76 -7.14 -10.56
C ASP A 204 -10.90 -7.03 -9.53
N ASN A 205 -10.69 -6.25 -8.46
CA ASN A 205 -11.73 -6.00 -7.46
C ASN A 205 -12.90 -5.20 -8.04
N LEU A 206 -12.64 -4.22 -8.91
CA LEU A 206 -13.67 -3.44 -9.56
C LEU A 206 -14.52 -4.30 -10.50
N ASP A 207 -13.90 -5.23 -11.22
CA ASP A 207 -14.61 -6.18 -12.08
C ASP A 207 -15.44 -7.17 -11.25
N ALA A 208 -14.95 -7.61 -10.08
CA ALA A 208 -15.74 -8.39 -9.12
C ALA A 208 -16.94 -7.58 -8.58
N ILE A 209 -16.76 -6.29 -8.27
CA ILE A 209 -17.83 -5.39 -7.81
C ILE A 209 -18.87 -5.16 -8.91
N ARG A 210 -18.44 -4.96 -10.16
CA ARG A 210 -19.32 -4.73 -11.33
C ARG A 210 -20.13 -5.97 -11.68
N SER A 211 -19.46 -7.12 -11.73
CA SER A 211 -20.12 -8.40 -11.99
C SER A 211 -21.04 -8.81 -10.83
N ARG A 212 -20.79 -8.30 -9.61
CA ARG A 212 -21.45 -8.74 -8.37
C ARG A 212 -21.43 -10.27 -8.24
N ASP A 213 -20.34 -10.85 -8.73
CA ASP A 213 -20.12 -12.29 -8.98
C ASP A 213 -21.34 -12.98 -9.63
N ALA A 214 -21.62 -12.52 -10.85
CA ALA A 214 -22.77 -12.77 -11.71
C ALA A 214 -23.31 -14.22 -11.73
N SER A 215 -24.24 -14.53 -10.82
CA SER A 215 -25.55 -15.21 -11.03
C SER A 215 -25.98 -16.05 -9.82
N THR A 216 -25.03 -16.53 -9.02
CA THR A 216 -25.30 -17.41 -7.87
C THR A 216 -25.53 -16.63 -6.59
N TRP A 217 -24.93 -15.44 -6.46
CA TRP A 217 -25.03 -14.68 -5.22
C TRP A 217 -26.49 -14.24 -4.95
N PRO A 218 -26.98 -14.46 -3.72
CA PRO A 218 -28.33 -14.06 -3.33
C PRO A 218 -28.43 -12.54 -3.33
N LYS A 219 -29.57 -12.05 -3.82
CA LYS A 219 -29.89 -10.63 -3.98
C LYS A 219 -31.23 -10.34 -3.32
N ALA A 220 -31.39 -9.12 -2.82
CA ALA A 220 -32.67 -8.67 -2.30
C ALA A 220 -33.75 -8.69 -3.39
N THR A 221 -34.88 -9.36 -3.13
CA THR A 221 -36.02 -9.42 -4.05
C THR A 221 -37.05 -8.31 -3.79
N GLU A 222 -37.07 -7.76 -2.57
CA GLU A 222 -37.98 -6.68 -2.22
C GLU A 222 -37.50 -5.36 -2.82
N SER A 223 -38.40 -4.63 -3.51
CA SER A 223 -38.06 -3.38 -4.21
C SER A 223 -37.41 -2.33 -3.32
N SER A 224 -37.87 -2.18 -2.07
CA SER A 224 -37.35 -1.17 -1.12
C SER A 224 -35.90 -1.48 -0.68
N LEU A 225 -35.60 -2.74 -0.41
CA LEU A 225 -34.29 -3.24 0.03
C LEU A 225 -33.31 -3.29 -1.15
N LEU A 226 -33.80 -3.69 -2.33
CA LEU A 226 -33.02 -3.73 -3.58
C LEU A 226 -32.45 -2.35 -3.90
N VAL A 227 -33.25 -1.28 -3.86
CA VAL A 227 -32.78 0.08 -4.15
C VAL A 227 -31.65 0.51 -3.21
N LYS A 228 -31.72 0.15 -1.92
CA LYS A 228 -30.67 0.45 -0.94
C LYS A 228 -29.39 -0.35 -1.20
N ALA A 229 -29.52 -1.64 -1.50
CA ALA A 229 -28.40 -2.52 -1.83
C ALA A 229 -27.69 -2.05 -3.12
N GLU A 230 -28.45 -1.73 -4.15
CA GLU A 230 -27.94 -1.19 -5.42
C GLU A 230 -27.22 0.13 -5.23
N LYS A 231 -27.79 1.04 -4.43
CA LYS A 231 -27.14 2.31 -4.10
C LYS A 231 -25.79 2.08 -3.41
N ALA A 232 -25.69 1.16 -2.45
CA ALA A 232 -24.43 0.83 -1.80
C ALA A 232 -23.41 0.25 -2.78
N ALA A 233 -23.84 -0.65 -3.67
CA ALA A 233 -22.98 -1.23 -4.70
C ALA A 233 -22.46 -0.18 -5.70
N LEU A 234 -23.31 0.75 -6.15
CA LEU A 234 -22.91 1.85 -7.02
C LEU A 234 -21.91 2.80 -6.33
N GLN A 235 -22.10 3.06 -5.04
CA GLN A 235 -21.15 3.85 -4.25
C GLN A 235 -19.77 3.18 -4.18
N LEU A 236 -19.72 1.87 -3.93
CA LEU A 236 -18.48 1.09 -3.96
C LEU A 236 -17.82 1.12 -5.32
N GLN A 237 -18.58 0.89 -6.39
CA GLN A 237 -18.07 0.94 -7.75
C GLN A 237 -17.41 2.29 -8.03
N HIS A 238 -18.10 3.40 -7.71
CA HIS A 238 -17.56 4.74 -7.90
C HIS A 238 -16.28 4.99 -7.08
N GLN A 239 -16.23 4.47 -5.85
CA GLN A 239 -15.04 4.57 -5.00
C GLN A 239 -13.84 3.84 -5.61
N TYR A 240 -14.02 2.61 -6.11
CA TYR A 240 -12.96 1.83 -6.74
C TYR A 240 -12.54 2.43 -8.10
N GLU A 241 -13.47 2.96 -8.89
CA GLU A 241 -13.15 3.70 -10.12
C GLU A 241 -12.33 4.95 -9.83
N ARG A 242 -12.62 5.66 -8.73
CA ARG A 242 -11.80 6.80 -8.28
C ARG A 242 -10.41 6.36 -7.84
N LEU A 243 -10.29 5.25 -7.11
CA LEU A 243 -8.98 4.69 -6.73
C LEU A 243 -8.17 4.33 -7.97
N LEU A 244 -8.74 3.59 -8.90
CA LEU A 244 -8.06 3.18 -10.13
C LEU A 244 -7.57 4.38 -10.95
N ARG A 245 -8.38 5.45 -11.04
CA ARG A 245 -7.95 6.71 -11.66
C ARG A 245 -6.76 7.33 -10.94
N ARG A 246 -6.75 7.38 -9.61
CA ARG A 246 -5.60 7.88 -8.83
C ARG A 246 -4.34 7.05 -9.06
N TYR A 247 -4.44 5.72 -9.05
CA TYR A 247 -3.30 4.84 -9.39
C TYR A 247 -2.72 5.18 -10.76
N ARG A 248 -3.57 5.28 -11.79
CA ARG A 248 -3.14 5.61 -13.16
C ARG A 248 -2.45 6.98 -13.24
N GLN A 249 -2.99 7.98 -12.55
CA GLN A 249 -2.38 9.31 -12.47
C GLN A 249 -0.99 9.27 -11.84
N LEU A 250 -0.81 8.55 -10.72
CA LEU A 250 0.48 8.45 -10.05
C LEU A 250 1.51 7.65 -10.86
N ILE A 251 1.08 6.59 -11.56
CA ILE A 251 1.92 5.82 -12.49
C ILE A 251 2.44 6.72 -13.63
N GLU A 252 1.55 7.54 -14.20
CA GLU A 252 1.91 8.52 -15.23
C GLU A 252 2.88 9.57 -14.68
N GLN A 253 2.61 10.11 -13.48
CA GLN A 253 3.51 11.06 -12.82
C GLN A 253 4.90 10.49 -12.56
N CYS A 254 5.01 9.22 -12.14
CA CYS A 254 6.31 8.55 -11.99
C CYS A 254 7.07 8.53 -13.32
N SER A 255 6.38 8.23 -14.42
CA SER A 255 6.97 8.12 -15.76
C SER A 255 7.44 9.48 -16.28
N ILE A 256 6.62 10.52 -16.10
CA ILE A 256 6.97 11.90 -16.46
C ILE A 256 8.19 12.36 -15.65
N SER A 257 8.18 12.12 -14.34
CA SER A 257 9.24 12.58 -13.43
C SER A 257 10.57 11.85 -13.68
N ALA A 258 10.54 10.53 -13.90
CA ALA A 258 11.72 9.75 -14.26
C ALA A 258 12.32 10.22 -15.60
N SER A 259 11.48 10.52 -16.59
CA SER A 259 11.92 11.06 -17.88
C SER A 259 12.56 12.45 -17.73
N ALA A 260 11.97 13.32 -16.90
CA ALA A 260 12.52 14.64 -16.61
C ALA A 260 13.90 14.57 -15.93
N LEU A 261 14.06 13.69 -14.94
CA LEU A 261 15.35 13.47 -14.26
C LEU A 261 16.40 12.90 -15.21
N THR A 262 16.02 11.94 -16.07
CA THR A 262 16.93 11.35 -17.07
C THR A 262 17.43 12.41 -18.05
N ASN A 263 16.54 13.28 -18.55
CA ASN A 263 16.91 14.38 -19.45
C ASN A 263 17.86 15.37 -18.77
N GLN A 264 17.60 15.68 -17.49
CA GLN A 264 18.48 16.56 -16.71
C GLN A 264 19.87 15.91 -16.50
N GLN A 265 19.92 14.61 -16.23
CA GLN A 265 21.18 13.87 -16.09
C GLN A 265 21.99 13.90 -17.40
N ALA A 266 21.33 13.70 -18.54
CA ALA A 266 21.95 13.77 -19.85
C ALA A 266 22.52 15.18 -20.14
N HIS A 267 21.78 16.24 -19.78
CA HIS A 267 22.24 17.62 -19.91
C HIS A 267 23.49 17.88 -19.05
N ASN A 268 23.44 17.50 -17.76
CA ASN A 268 24.57 17.63 -16.85
C ASN A 268 25.82 16.85 -17.32
N HIS A 269 25.63 15.66 -17.90
CA HIS A 269 26.72 14.86 -18.45
C HIS A 269 27.33 15.51 -19.70
N ALA A 270 26.49 16.08 -20.58
CA ALA A 270 26.95 16.81 -21.76
C ALA A 270 27.81 18.03 -21.37
N GLU A 271 27.37 18.83 -20.39
CA GLU A 271 28.15 19.97 -19.88
C GLU A 271 29.51 19.54 -19.33
N LYS A 272 29.55 18.47 -18.52
CA LYS A 272 30.81 17.92 -18.00
C LYS A 272 31.74 17.43 -19.11
N THR A 273 31.20 16.76 -20.12
CA THR A 273 31.97 16.27 -21.26
C THR A 273 32.57 17.43 -22.05
N ILE A 274 31.81 18.51 -22.25
CA ILE A 274 32.30 19.74 -22.89
C ILE A 274 33.42 20.38 -22.05
N GLN A 275 33.26 20.48 -20.74
CA GLN A 275 34.29 21.00 -19.84
C GLN A 275 35.58 20.17 -19.88
N GLN A 276 35.46 18.84 -19.88
CA GLN A 276 36.59 17.93 -20.01
C GLN A 276 37.28 18.06 -21.36
N ALA A 277 36.52 18.14 -22.46
CA ALA A 277 37.07 18.37 -23.79
C ALA A 277 37.85 19.70 -23.86
N ASN A 278 37.33 20.76 -23.25
CA ASN A 278 38.04 22.05 -23.14
C ASN A 278 39.33 21.94 -22.31
N ALA A 279 39.31 21.20 -21.20
CA ALA A 279 40.50 20.98 -20.37
C ALA A 279 41.58 20.18 -21.12
N ILE A 280 41.18 19.10 -21.81
CA ILE A 280 42.08 18.31 -22.67
C ILE A 280 42.66 19.19 -23.78
N THR A 281 41.83 20.02 -24.43
CA THR A 281 42.29 20.93 -25.49
C THR A 281 43.37 21.89 -24.98
N LYS A 282 43.17 22.48 -23.79
CA LYS A 282 44.18 23.34 -23.15
C LYS A 282 45.47 22.57 -22.83
N LEU A 283 45.35 21.34 -22.32
CA LEU A 283 46.49 20.50 -21.98
C LEU A 283 47.28 20.07 -23.22
N THR A 284 46.59 19.71 -24.31
CA THR A 284 47.20 19.38 -25.60
C THR A 284 47.93 20.58 -26.20
N LEU A 285 47.34 21.78 -26.12
CA LEU A 285 47.99 23.01 -26.57
C LEU A 285 49.26 23.30 -25.75
N LEU A 286 49.21 23.11 -24.43
CA LEU A 286 50.38 23.24 -23.56
C LEU A 286 51.47 22.22 -23.96
N ALA A 287 51.10 20.95 -24.12
CA ALA A 287 52.03 19.89 -24.53
C ALA A 287 52.67 20.20 -25.90
N PHE A 288 51.89 20.71 -26.86
CA PHE A 288 52.38 21.11 -28.18
C PHE A 288 53.47 22.19 -28.10
N CYS A 289 53.35 23.15 -27.17
CA CYS A 289 54.38 24.16 -26.95
C CYS A 289 55.61 23.61 -26.21
N PHE A 290 55.41 22.85 -25.14
CA PHE A 290 56.50 22.45 -24.23
C PHE A 290 57.29 21.24 -24.69
N VAL A 291 56.70 20.30 -25.44
CA VAL A 291 57.41 19.10 -25.91
C VAL A 291 58.55 19.45 -26.87
N PRO A 292 58.36 20.25 -27.93
CA PRO A 292 59.46 20.67 -28.81
C PRO A 292 60.48 21.54 -28.09
N LEU A 293 60.03 22.46 -27.22
CA LEU A 293 60.92 23.33 -26.46
C LEU A 293 61.84 22.51 -25.55
N SER A 294 61.28 21.56 -24.79
CA SER A 294 62.05 20.68 -23.90
C SER A 294 63.07 19.84 -24.66
N PHE A 295 62.71 19.38 -25.87
CA PHE A 295 63.64 18.67 -26.75
C PHE A 295 64.81 19.58 -27.17
N THR A 296 64.53 20.80 -27.62
CA THR A 296 65.60 21.74 -28.02
C THR A 296 66.52 22.10 -26.86
N THR A 297 66.00 22.32 -25.65
CA THR A 297 66.81 22.62 -24.45
C THR A 297 67.59 21.42 -23.92
N SER A 298 67.30 20.21 -24.38
CA SER A 298 68.06 19.01 -23.99
C SER A 298 69.23 18.73 -24.93
N LEU A 299 69.17 19.23 -26.17
CA LEU A 299 70.19 19.03 -27.20
C LEU A 299 71.26 20.13 -27.23
N PHE A 300 70.91 21.34 -26.80
CA PHE A 300 71.79 22.52 -26.75
C PHE A 300 72.01 22.94 -25.30
#